data_AF-A0A182HBR2-F1
#
_entry.id   AF-A0A182HBR2-F1
#
_cell.length_a   1.000
_cell.length_b   1.000
_cell.length_c   1.000
_cell.angle_alpha   90.00
_cell.angle_beta   90.00
_cell.angle_gamma   90.00
#
_symmetry.space_group_name_H-M   'P 1'
#
loop_
_entity.id
_entity.type
_entity.pdbx_description
1 polymer ?
#
loop_
_entity_poly.entity_id
_entity_poly.type
_entity_poly.pdbx_seq_one_letter_code
_entity_poly.pdbx_strand_id
1 'polypeptide(L)'
;MFTGHLRESQQEEITLQEVSGEALQLLIQYCYTGTIELREDTVETLLATACLLQLSTIVNACCTFLARQLHPSNCLGFSLFAEQQGCTALLKIASAYTCQHFMQVWKNQEFFQLDSMQLSTLLKSDDLNVPNEQEVFHALMAWIQFEPETRKQYIPELLALIRLPLLQPSFIVDHVEALCGANECQQLVMEAFKWHLIPGRRSQISTQRTRPRKSTIGKLLAVGGMDGHKGAISIESYEPRLDKWTLLKNMPARRLQFGVAVMDDKLIIVGGRDGLKTLNTVECFDLTTMTWGSIVPPMGTPRHGLGVAFLEGPLYAVGGHDGWSYLATVERWDPAARTWSYVAPMSSMRSTAGVAVLNSRLFVIGGRDGSVCHRTVECYDPHTNKWTLRAPMNKRRGGVGVGVLNGYLYALGGHDCPASNPAVCRTETVERYDPTTDTWTLIASLSVGRDAIGVSVLGDWLIAVGGYDGNQYLKTVEQYDTESNEWQQIAPVNYSRAGACVVAIPNNFSPASGTSAVATSGPSVASIAGALVSSSSSTNTTV
;
A
#
# COMPACT_ATOMS: atom_id res chain seq x y z
N MET A 1 -21.06 49.06 -2.32
CA MET A 1 -20.27 50.10 -3.00
C MET A 1 -21.19 51.16 -3.60
N PHE A 2 -22.03 50.82 -4.58
CA PHE A 2 -22.86 51.80 -5.31
C PHE A 2 -24.12 52.30 -4.58
N THR A 3 -24.59 51.60 -3.55
CA THR A 3 -25.81 51.94 -2.79
C THR A 3 -25.55 52.56 -1.41
N GLY A 4 -24.29 52.88 -1.08
CA GLY A 4 -23.88 53.46 0.21
C GLY A 4 -23.37 54.90 0.11
N HIS A 5 -22.91 55.47 1.24
CA HIS A 5 -22.31 56.82 1.32
C HIS A 5 -20.82 56.88 0.97
N LEU A 6 -20.32 55.90 0.19
CA LEU A 6 -18.93 55.86 -0.23
C LEU A 6 -18.69 56.85 -1.39
N ARG A 7 -17.45 57.32 -1.59
CA ARG A 7 -17.12 58.35 -2.61
C ARG A 7 -17.52 57.91 -4.01
N GLU A 8 -17.44 56.62 -4.26
CA GLU A 8 -17.81 55.92 -5.47
C GLU A 8 -19.30 56.09 -5.81
N SER A 9 -20.19 56.30 -4.84
CA SER A 9 -21.63 56.50 -5.15
C SER A 9 -21.94 57.87 -5.78
N GLN A 10 -20.99 58.81 -5.75
CA GLN A 10 -21.10 60.13 -6.38
C GLN A 10 -20.26 60.27 -7.66
N GLN A 11 -19.56 59.22 -8.08
CA GLN A 11 -18.74 59.22 -9.28
C GLN A 11 -19.49 58.60 -10.47
N GLU A 12 -19.46 59.26 -11.62
CA GLU A 12 -20.07 58.74 -12.87
C GLU A 12 -19.24 57.61 -13.50
N GLU A 13 -17.92 57.61 -13.29
CA GLU A 13 -17.00 56.57 -13.75
C GLU A 13 -16.14 56.06 -12.59
N ILE A 14 -16.01 54.74 -12.48
CA ILE A 14 -15.21 54.06 -11.45
C ILE A 14 -14.30 53.06 -12.14
N THR A 15 -13.00 53.18 -11.90
CA THR A 15 -12.01 52.23 -12.41
C THR A 15 -11.86 51.07 -11.43
N LEU A 16 -12.32 49.89 -11.82
CA LEU A 16 -12.05 48.65 -11.09
C LEU A 16 -10.64 48.17 -11.44
N GLN A 17 -9.74 48.23 -10.46
CA GLN A 17 -8.39 47.68 -10.61
C GLN A 17 -8.45 46.15 -10.59
N GLU A 18 -7.59 45.49 -11.37
CA GLU A 18 -7.44 44.02 -11.44
C GLU A 18 -8.65 43.25 -12.01
N VAL A 19 -9.59 43.94 -12.67
CA VAL A 19 -10.75 43.31 -13.34
C VAL A 19 -10.61 43.40 -14.86
N SER A 20 -10.68 42.25 -15.54
CA SER A 20 -10.76 42.23 -17.01
C SER A 20 -12.14 42.68 -17.47
N GLY A 21 -12.19 43.65 -18.38
CA GLY A 21 -13.45 44.17 -18.93
C GLY A 21 -14.27 43.12 -19.66
N GLU A 22 -13.62 42.22 -20.41
CA GLU A 22 -14.29 41.12 -21.11
C GLU A 22 -14.89 40.11 -20.12
N ALA A 23 -14.14 39.75 -19.07
CA ALA A 23 -14.62 38.86 -18.02
C ALA A 23 -15.81 39.48 -17.28
N LEU A 24 -15.73 40.76 -16.92
CA LEU A 24 -16.83 41.47 -16.25
C LEU A 24 -18.09 41.51 -17.10
N GLN A 25 -17.96 41.74 -18.41
CA GLN A 25 -19.10 41.73 -19.34
C GLN A 25 -19.79 40.36 -19.36
N LEU A 26 -19.02 39.26 -19.42
CA LEU A 26 -19.57 37.90 -19.37
C LEU A 26 -20.29 37.61 -18.05
N LEU A 27 -19.73 38.08 -16.93
CA LEU A 27 -20.34 37.92 -15.60
C LEU A 27 -21.65 38.71 -15.48
N ILE A 28 -21.69 39.94 -16.00
CA ILE A 28 -22.92 40.75 -16.03
C ILE A 28 -23.96 40.08 -16.93
N GLN A 29 -23.56 39.61 -18.11
CA GLN A 29 -24.47 38.90 -19.01
C GLN A 29 -25.07 37.67 -18.32
N TYR A 30 -24.24 36.89 -17.62
CA TYR A 30 -24.71 35.76 -16.80
C TYR A 30 -25.75 36.17 -15.75
N CYS A 31 -25.56 37.30 -15.05
CA CYS A 31 -26.54 37.79 -14.08
C CYS A 31 -27.92 38.05 -14.69
N TYR A 32 -27.99 38.39 -15.98
CA TYR A 32 -29.25 38.61 -16.70
C TYR A 32 -29.79 37.38 -17.42
N THR A 33 -28.91 36.51 -17.95
CA THR A 33 -29.32 35.36 -18.80
C THR A 33 -29.36 34.02 -18.04
N GLY A 34 -28.63 33.90 -16.94
CA GLY A 34 -28.41 32.64 -16.22
C GLY A 34 -27.50 31.64 -16.93
N THR A 35 -26.88 32.02 -18.06
CA THR A 35 -26.02 31.16 -18.89
C THR A 35 -24.67 31.80 -19.14
N ILE A 36 -23.60 31.00 -19.09
CA ILE A 36 -22.22 31.44 -19.35
C ILE A 36 -21.48 30.39 -20.17
N GLU A 37 -20.73 30.83 -21.17
CA GLU A 37 -19.89 29.98 -22.01
C GLU A 37 -18.46 30.03 -21.47
N LEU A 38 -17.88 28.86 -21.18
CA LEU A 38 -16.49 28.73 -20.70
C LEU A 38 -15.58 28.36 -21.86
N ARG A 39 -14.50 29.12 -22.06
CA ARG A 39 -13.49 28.87 -23.09
C ARG A 39 -12.10 28.75 -22.46
N GLU A 40 -11.23 27.98 -23.10
CA GLU A 40 -9.88 27.69 -22.57
C GLU A 40 -8.99 28.94 -22.47
N ASP A 41 -9.18 29.91 -23.36
CA ASP A 41 -8.44 31.18 -23.40
C ASP A 41 -8.91 32.22 -22.38
N THR A 42 -10.18 32.17 -21.95
CA THR A 42 -10.78 33.17 -21.06
C THR A 42 -11.08 32.67 -19.65
N VAL A 43 -11.05 31.35 -19.40
CA VAL A 43 -11.47 30.77 -18.12
C VAL A 43 -10.63 31.23 -16.93
N GLU A 44 -9.33 31.46 -17.10
CA GLU A 44 -8.45 31.93 -16.02
C GLU A 44 -8.80 33.36 -15.58
N THR A 45 -8.95 34.27 -16.54
CA THR A 45 -9.33 35.67 -16.26
C THR A 45 -10.75 35.78 -15.73
N LEU A 46 -11.66 34.94 -16.23
CA LEU A 46 -13.03 34.81 -15.74
C LEU A 46 -13.06 34.30 -14.30
N LEU A 47 -12.28 33.28 -13.97
CA LEU A 47 -12.20 32.72 -12.62
C LEU A 47 -11.64 33.75 -11.64
N ALA A 48 -10.54 34.44 -11.98
CA ALA A 48 -9.97 35.49 -11.15
C ALA A 48 -10.99 36.61 -10.86
N THR A 49 -11.71 37.05 -11.90
CA THR A 49 -12.75 38.09 -11.75
C THR A 49 -13.94 37.60 -10.93
N ALA A 50 -14.39 36.36 -11.13
CA ALA A 50 -15.49 35.75 -10.39
C ALA A 50 -15.14 35.55 -8.90
N CYS A 51 -13.89 35.21 -8.58
CA CYS A 51 -13.39 35.14 -7.21
C CYS A 51 -13.43 36.51 -6.54
N LEU A 52 -12.97 37.57 -7.22
CA LEU A 52 -12.98 38.94 -6.69
C LEU A 52 -14.41 39.44 -6.43
N LEU A 53 -15.35 39.11 -7.31
CA LEU A 53 -16.78 39.45 -7.15
C LEU A 53 -17.58 38.46 -6.28
N GLN A 54 -16.93 37.43 -5.75
CA GLN A 54 -17.53 36.41 -4.88
C GLN A 54 -18.70 35.63 -5.51
N LEU A 55 -18.64 35.40 -6.83
CA LEU A 55 -19.65 34.65 -7.59
C LEU A 55 -19.37 33.14 -7.53
N SER A 56 -19.73 32.52 -6.40
CA SER A 56 -19.38 31.12 -6.08
C SER A 56 -19.86 30.07 -7.09
N THR A 57 -21.01 30.27 -7.73
CA THR A 57 -21.52 29.37 -8.78
C THR A 57 -20.60 29.32 -10.00
N ILE A 58 -20.09 30.47 -10.42
CA ILE A 58 -19.21 30.60 -11.58
C ILE A 58 -17.81 30.11 -11.23
N VAL A 59 -17.32 30.43 -10.03
CA VAL A 59 -16.05 29.90 -9.51
C VAL A 59 -16.05 28.37 -9.54
N ASN A 60 -17.12 27.73 -9.04
CA ASN A 60 -17.26 26.27 -9.07
C ASN A 60 -17.33 25.70 -10.49
N ALA A 61 -18.03 26.38 -11.41
CA ALA A 61 -18.12 25.95 -12.80
C ALA A 61 -16.75 26.03 -13.50
N CYS A 62 -16.01 27.14 -13.31
CA CYS A 62 -14.67 27.33 -13.85
C CYS A 62 -13.67 26.31 -13.27
N CYS A 63 -13.73 26.06 -11.95
CA CYS A 63 -12.90 25.03 -11.30
C CYS A 63 -13.18 23.63 -11.86
N THR A 64 -14.45 23.31 -12.11
CA THR A 64 -14.83 22.01 -12.70
C THR A 64 -14.36 21.89 -14.14
N PHE A 65 -14.40 22.98 -14.91
CA PHE A 65 -13.89 23.02 -16.28
C PHE A 65 -12.36 22.83 -16.31
N LEU A 66 -11.63 23.59 -15.51
CA LEU A 66 -10.16 23.47 -15.38
C LEU A 66 -9.73 22.07 -14.90
N ALA A 67 -10.45 21.49 -13.95
CA ALA A 67 -10.17 20.14 -13.46
C ALA A 67 -10.29 19.07 -14.56
N ARG A 68 -11.11 19.27 -15.60
CA ARG A 68 -11.22 18.34 -16.74
C ARG A 68 -10.09 18.50 -17.75
N GLN A 69 -9.39 19.63 -17.74
CA GLN A 69 -8.32 19.99 -18.66
C GLN A 69 -6.91 19.79 -18.05
N LEU A 70 -6.83 19.11 -16.90
CA LEU A 70 -5.56 18.78 -16.25
C LEU A 70 -4.72 17.85 -17.13
N HIS A 71 -3.51 18.29 -17.41
CA HIS A 71 -2.49 17.59 -18.19
C HIS A 71 -1.15 17.66 -17.44
N PRO A 72 -0.23 16.70 -17.62
CA PRO A 72 1.06 16.71 -16.93
C PRO A 72 1.92 17.96 -17.22
N SER A 73 1.63 18.70 -18.28
CA SER A 73 2.36 19.92 -18.66
C SER A 73 1.77 21.22 -18.12
N ASN A 74 0.55 21.22 -17.58
CA ASN A 74 -0.15 22.42 -17.08
C ASN A 74 -0.58 22.32 -15.60
N CYS A 75 -0.45 21.14 -15.00
CA CYS A 75 -0.97 20.86 -13.66
C CYS A 75 -0.28 21.68 -12.55
N LEU A 76 1.00 22.03 -12.74
CA LEU A 76 1.72 22.88 -11.79
C LEU A 76 1.25 24.32 -11.90
N GLY A 77 1.08 24.82 -13.13
CA GLY A 77 0.49 26.13 -13.41
C GLY A 77 -0.91 26.28 -12.80
N PHE A 78 -1.79 25.29 -13.01
CA PHE A 78 -3.13 25.30 -12.41
C PHE A 78 -3.12 25.19 -10.88
N SER A 79 -2.16 24.47 -10.30
CA SER A 79 -1.99 24.40 -8.85
C SER A 79 -1.62 25.78 -8.29
N LEU A 80 -0.63 26.44 -8.88
CA LEU A 80 -0.17 27.79 -8.49
C LEU A 80 -1.27 28.82 -8.66
N PHE A 81 -1.98 28.78 -9.79
CA PHE A 81 -3.10 29.66 -10.07
C PHE A 81 -4.23 29.47 -9.04
N ALA A 82 -4.58 28.21 -8.73
CA ALA A 82 -5.60 27.91 -7.73
C ALA A 82 -5.21 28.38 -6.31
N GLU A 83 -3.93 28.30 -5.95
CA GLU A 83 -3.41 28.82 -4.68
C GLU A 83 -3.54 30.35 -4.60
N GLN A 84 -3.14 31.06 -5.67
CA GLN A 84 -3.25 32.52 -5.75
C GLN A 84 -4.71 33.02 -5.65
N GLN A 85 -5.65 32.30 -6.29
CA GLN A 85 -7.07 32.65 -6.26
C GLN A 85 -7.82 32.14 -5.02
N GLY A 86 -7.15 31.44 -4.10
CA GLY A 86 -7.78 30.84 -2.91
C GLY A 86 -8.75 29.69 -3.24
N CYS A 87 -8.68 29.11 -4.44
CA CYS A 87 -9.53 28.03 -4.91
C CYS A 87 -9.06 26.67 -4.36
N THR A 88 -9.37 26.40 -3.09
CA THR A 88 -8.93 25.17 -2.40
C THR A 88 -9.37 23.86 -3.06
N ALA A 89 -10.53 23.84 -3.72
CA ALA A 89 -11.04 22.65 -4.42
C ALA A 89 -10.18 22.30 -5.65
N LEU A 90 -9.91 23.29 -6.50
CA LEU A 90 -9.06 23.11 -7.68
C LEU A 90 -7.62 22.79 -7.27
N LEU A 91 -7.09 23.48 -6.26
CA LEU A 91 -5.74 23.25 -5.73
C LEU A 91 -5.56 21.78 -5.29
N LYS A 92 -6.51 21.22 -4.55
CA LYS A 92 -6.48 19.81 -4.11
C LYS A 92 -6.48 18.85 -5.30
N ILE A 93 -7.32 19.08 -6.31
CA ILE A 93 -7.41 18.23 -7.49
C ILE A 93 -6.11 18.31 -8.32
N ALA A 94 -5.60 19.53 -8.56
CA ALA A 94 -4.37 19.76 -9.31
C ALA A 94 -3.13 19.18 -8.58
N SER A 95 -3.04 19.36 -7.26
CA SER A 95 -1.97 18.78 -6.43
C SER A 95 -2.01 17.25 -6.44
N ALA A 96 -3.21 16.65 -6.30
CA ALA A 96 -3.37 15.19 -6.37
C ALA A 96 -2.99 14.64 -7.76
N TYR A 97 -3.38 15.34 -8.84
CA TYR A 97 -3.01 14.99 -10.20
C TYR A 97 -1.49 15.08 -10.41
N THR A 98 -0.87 16.15 -9.92
CA THR A 98 0.59 16.37 -9.97
C THR A 98 1.32 15.22 -9.28
N CYS A 99 0.89 14.84 -8.08
CA CYS A 99 1.47 13.71 -7.36
C CYS A 99 1.28 12.39 -8.11
N GLN A 100 0.10 12.16 -8.71
CA GLN A 100 -0.22 10.95 -9.47
C GLN A 100 0.61 10.80 -10.75
N HIS A 101 0.84 11.90 -11.46
CA HIS A 101 1.53 11.92 -12.75
C HIS A 101 2.97 12.43 -12.65
N PHE A 102 3.54 12.49 -11.45
CA PHE A 102 4.84 13.10 -11.17
C PHE A 102 5.94 12.72 -12.18
N MET A 103 6.04 11.44 -12.54
CA MET A 103 7.01 10.91 -13.52
C MET A 103 6.95 11.56 -14.91
N GLN A 104 5.78 12.09 -15.30
CA GLN A 104 5.58 12.83 -16.54
C GLN A 104 5.75 14.33 -16.29
N VAL A 105 5.30 14.82 -15.13
CA VAL A 105 5.34 16.25 -14.76
C VAL A 105 6.76 16.79 -14.68
N TRP A 106 7.68 16.09 -14.02
CA TRP A 106 9.03 16.62 -13.78
C TRP A 106 9.87 16.76 -15.07
N LYS A 107 9.41 16.17 -16.18
CA LYS A 107 10.04 16.30 -17.50
C LYS A 107 9.58 17.53 -18.28
N ASN A 108 8.52 18.20 -17.83
CA ASN A 108 7.92 19.36 -18.51
C ASN A 108 8.52 20.68 -18.03
N GLN A 109 8.36 21.73 -18.85
CA GLN A 109 8.96 23.05 -18.61
C GLN A 109 8.48 23.72 -17.31
N GLU A 110 7.20 23.57 -16.95
CA GLU A 110 6.64 24.16 -15.72
C GLU A 110 7.38 23.73 -14.45
N PHE A 111 7.90 22.49 -14.43
CA PHE A 111 8.65 21.98 -13.29
C PHE A 111 9.94 22.78 -13.04
N PHE A 112 10.63 23.20 -14.11
CA PHE A 112 11.87 23.97 -14.01
C PHE A 112 11.64 25.43 -13.64
N GLN A 113 10.41 25.93 -13.78
CA GLN A 113 10.00 27.29 -13.41
C GLN A 113 9.59 27.41 -11.93
N LEU A 114 9.45 26.29 -11.21
CA LEU A 114 9.12 26.30 -9.78
C LEU A 114 10.21 26.97 -8.94
N ASP A 115 9.78 27.70 -7.92
CA ASP A 115 10.67 28.24 -6.89
C ASP A 115 11.10 27.15 -5.87
N SER A 116 12.07 27.49 -5.03
CA SER A 116 12.59 26.56 -4.01
C SER A 116 11.54 26.11 -2.98
N MET A 117 10.57 26.96 -2.64
CA MET A 117 9.56 26.68 -1.61
C MET A 117 8.45 25.77 -2.16
N GLN A 118 8.03 26.01 -3.39
CA GLN A 118 7.08 25.21 -4.16
C GLN A 118 7.66 23.81 -4.41
N LEU A 119 8.93 23.73 -4.85
CA LEU A 119 9.61 22.45 -5.03
C LEU A 119 9.76 21.70 -3.71
N SER A 120 10.13 22.40 -2.63
CA SER A 120 10.22 21.83 -1.28
C SER A 120 8.88 21.22 -0.85
N THR A 121 7.77 21.95 -1.06
CA THR A 121 6.41 21.47 -0.76
C THR A 121 6.05 20.22 -1.57
N LEU A 122 6.43 20.18 -2.85
CA LEU A 122 6.18 19.03 -3.71
C LEU A 122 7.01 17.80 -3.29
N LEU A 123 8.31 17.95 -3.06
CA LEU A 123 9.23 16.85 -2.69
C LEU A 123 8.93 16.29 -1.30
N LYS A 124 8.42 17.12 -0.39
CA LYS A 124 7.97 16.73 0.96
C LYS A 124 6.73 15.82 0.94
N SER A 125 5.94 15.82 -0.14
CA SER A 125 4.69 15.06 -0.21
C SER A 125 4.91 13.54 -0.21
N ASP A 126 4.24 12.84 0.72
CA ASP A 126 4.24 11.36 0.79
C ASP A 126 3.45 10.70 -0.36
N ASP A 127 2.63 11.47 -1.08
CA ASP A 127 1.70 10.99 -2.11
C ASP A 127 2.30 10.96 -3.53
N LEU A 128 3.55 11.40 -3.70
CA LEU A 128 4.25 11.35 -4.98
C LEU A 128 4.29 9.92 -5.54
N ASN A 129 3.78 9.74 -6.77
CA ASN A 129 3.74 8.46 -7.46
C ASN A 129 5.07 8.19 -8.17
N VAL A 130 6.01 7.64 -7.41
CA VAL A 130 7.33 7.22 -7.91
C VAL A 130 7.57 5.73 -7.69
N PRO A 131 8.29 5.05 -8.61
CA PRO A 131 8.63 3.64 -8.45
C PRO A 131 9.68 3.43 -7.35
N ASN A 132 10.60 4.39 -7.19
CA ASN A 132 11.67 4.37 -6.20
C ASN A 132 12.06 5.82 -5.86
N GLU A 133 12.85 5.99 -4.80
CA GLU A 133 13.32 7.32 -4.37
C GLU A 133 14.43 7.88 -5.28
N GLN A 134 15.06 7.05 -6.14
CA GLN A 134 16.08 7.52 -7.10
C GLN A 134 15.46 8.47 -8.13
N GLU A 135 14.23 8.21 -8.58
CA GLU A 135 13.54 9.11 -9.52
C GLU A 135 13.27 10.50 -8.91
N VAL A 136 13.01 10.57 -7.61
CA VAL A 136 12.85 11.86 -6.89
C VAL A 136 14.18 12.61 -6.86
N PHE A 137 15.28 11.88 -6.64
CA PHE A 137 16.63 12.45 -6.70
C PHE A 137 16.99 12.94 -8.11
N HIS A 138 16.70 12.17 -9.15
CA HIS A 138 16.92 12.59 -10.53
C HIS A 138 16.12 13.85 -10.88
N ALA A 139 14.86 13.93 -10.44
CA ALA A 139 14.04 15.13 -10.64
C ALA A 139 14.65 16.36 -9.95
N LEU A 140 15.12 16.23 -8.71
CA LEU A 140 15.82 17.32 -8.01
C LEU A 140 17.09 17.75 -8.76
N MET A 141 17.91 16.78 -9.19
CA MET A 141 19.15 17.07 -9.90
C MET A 141 18.90 17.74 -11.25
N ALA A 142 17.87 17.34 -11.98
CA ALA A 142 17.47 17.99 -13.23
C ALA A 142 17.07 19.45 -12.97
N TRP A 143 16.31 19.72 -11.90
CA TRP A 143 15.93 21.09 -11.52
C TRP A 143 17.13 21.97 -11.17
N ILE A 144 18.14 21.41 -10.49
CA ILE A 144 19.38 22.14 -10.16
C ILE A 144 20.21 22.40 -11.42
N GLN A 145 20.32 21.42 -12.32
CA GLN A 145 21.10 21.54 -13.56
C GLN A 145 20.56 22.60 -14.52
N PHE A 146 19.28 22.96 -14.41
CA PHE A 146 18.67 24.01 -15.24
C PHE A 146 19.25 25.41 -14.95
N GLU A 147 19.51 25.74 -13.67
CA GLU A 147 20.18 27.00 -13.27
C GLU A 147 21.19 26.73 -12.12
N PRO A 148 22.37 26.19 -12.43
CA PRO A 148 23.30 25.72 -11.41
C PRO A 148 23.84 26.85 -10.53
N GLU A 149 23.99 28.06 -11.06
CA GLU A 149 24.62 29.18 -10.35
C GLU A 149 23.76 29.72 -9.20
N THR A 150 22.43 29.68 -9.34
CA THR A 150 21.50 30.16 -8.30
C THR A 150 20.96 29.02 -7.44
N ARG A 151 20.88 27.80 -7.96
CA ARG A 151 20.19 26.68 -7.30
C ARG A 151 21.08 25.78 -6.45
N LYS A 152 22.40 25.78 -6.66
CA LYS A 152 23.35 24.98 -5.86
C LYS A 152 23.26 25.23 -4.35
N GLN A 153 22.93 26.45 -3.93
CA GLN A 153 22.80 26.80 -2.51
C GLN A 153 21.66 26.04 -1.80
N TYR A 154 20.61 25.62 -2.52
CA TYR A 154 19.45 24.93 -1.94
C TYR A 154 19.63 23.41 -1.84
N ILE A 155 20.77 22.87 -2.28
CA ILE A 155 21.04 21.43 -2.25
C ILE A 155 20.87 20.84 -0.84
N PRO A 156 21.46 21.38 0.24
CA PRO A 156 21.36 20.76 1.56
C PRO A 156 19.91 20.67 2.05
N GLU A 157 19.12 21.72 1.84
CA GLU A 157 17.72 21.79 2.26
C GLU A 157 16.82 20.85 1.46
N LEU A 158 16.94 20.86 0.12
CA LEU A 158 16.09 20.03 -0.75
C LEU A 158 16.49 18.55 -0.70
N LEU A 159 17.79 18.24 -0.55
CA LEU A 159 18.27 16.88 -0.35
C LEU A 159 17.78 16.30 0.99
N ALA A 160 17.51 17.15 1.99
CA ALA A 160 16.94 16.70 3.25
C ALA A 160 15.50 16.16 3.12
N LEU A 161 14.79 16.54 2.06
CA LEU A 161 13.43 16.08 1.76
C LEU A 161 13.40 14.73 1.03
N ILE A 162 14.54 14.30 0.49
CA ILE A 162 14.69 13.01 -0.18
C ILE A 162 14.99 11.94 0.87
N ARG A 163 14.35 10.77 0.75
CA ARG A 163 14.51 9.65 1.68
C ARG A 163 15.76 8.84 1.38
N LEU A 164 16.94 9.44 1.57
CA LEU A 164 18.25 8.82 1.34
C LEU A 164 18.42 7.43 2.01
N PRO A 165 17.93 7.16 3.23
CA PRO A 165 18.02 5.83 3.84
C PRO A 165 17.34 4.71 3.03
N LEU A 166 16.45 5.05 2.10
CA LEU A 166 15.74 4.11 1.24
C LEU A 166 16.43 3.90 -0.12
N LEU A 167 17.49 4.64 -0.41
CA LEU A 167 18.30 4.46 -1.61
C LEU A 167 19.29 3.30 -1.44
N GLN A 168 19.71 2.72 -2.56
CA GLN A 168 20.74 1.69 -2.58
C GLN A 168 22.10 2.28 -2.14
N PRO A 169 22.90 1.57 -1.31
CA PRO A 169 24.18 2.08 -0.83
C PRO A 169 25.16 2.51 -1.93
N SER A 170 25.24 1.75 -3.04
CA SER A 170 26.08 2.11 -4.19
C SER A 170 25.69 3.46 -4.79
N PHE A 171 24.39 3.71 -4.93
CA PHE A 171 23.87 4.96 -5.48
C PHE A 171 24.21 6.17 -4.59
N ILE A 172 24.16 5.99 -3.27
CA ILE A 172 24.50 7.05 -2.30
C ILE A 172 25.97 7.46 -2.45
N VAL A 173 26.88 6.49 -2.53
CA VAL A 173 28.33 6.75 -2.73
C VAL A 173 28.58 7.44 -4.07
N ASP A 174 28.06 6.87 -5.15
CA ASP A 174 28.41 7.32 -6.51
C ASP A 174 27.86 8.71 -6.82
N HIS A 175 26.66 9.03 -6.35
CA HIS A 175 25.94 10.25 -6.76
C HIS A 175 25.76 11.26 -5.64
N VAL A 176 25.45 10.82 -4.42
CA VAL A 176 25.12 11.75 -3.33
C VAL A 176 26.41 12.25 -2.66
N GLU A 177 27.33 11.36 -2.30
CA GLU A 177 28.59 11.74 -1.64
C GLU A 177 29.43 12.68 -2.50
N ALA A 178 29.50 12.44 -3.81
CA ALA A 178 30.22 13.30 -4.76
C ALA A 178 29.70 14.75 -4.82
N LEU A 179 28.41 14.97 -4.54
CA LEU A 179 27.78 16.30 -4.49
C LEU A 179 27.96 16.99 -3.14
N CYS A 180 28.19 16.22 -2.08
CA CYS A 180 28.17 16.66 -0.69
C CYS A 180 29.55 17.15 -0.23
N GLY A 181 30.08 18.19 -0.88
CA GLY A 181 31.31 18.87 -0.43
C GLY A 181 31.17 19.69 0.87
N ALA A 182 29.93 19.85 1.38
CA ALA A 182 29.60 20.60 2.59
C ALA A 182 29.29 19.68 3.79
N ASN A 183 29.69 20.10 4.99
CA ASN A 183 29.49 19.36 6.25
C ASN A 183 28.01 19.01 6.54
N GLU A 184 27.06 19.80 6.02
CA GLU A 184 25.62 19.63 6.28
C GLU A 184 25.04 18.40 5.58
N CYS A 185 25.41 18.15 4.33
CA CYS A 185 24.91 16.98 3.61
C CYS A 185 25.57 15.67 4.07
N GLN A 186 26.79 15.74 4.63
CA GLN A 186 27.48 14.58 5.19
C GLN A 186 26.71 13.95 6.35
N GLN A 187 26.01 14.74 7.16
CA GLN A 187 25.16 14.22 8.23
C GLN A 187 24.02 13.34 7.68
N LEU A 188 23.42 13.74 6.55
CA LEU A 188 22.34 13.01 5.89
C LEU A 188 22.83 11.69 5.29
N VAL A 189 24.03 11.70 4.71
CA VAL A 189 24.69 10.49 4.18
C VAL A 189 25.04 9.52 5.31
N MET A 190 25.57 10.03 6.42
CA MET A 190 25.88 9.22 7.60
C MET A 190 24.63 8.60 8.24
N GLU A 191 23.50 9.32 8.28
CA GLU A 191 22.21 8.78 8.71
C GLU A 191 21.80 7.60 7.82
N ALA A 192 21.87 7.75 6.49
CA ALA A 192 21.52 6.70 5.54
C ALA A 192 22.42 5.45 5.68
N PHE A 193 23.74 5.62 5.85
CA PHE A 193 24.64 4.48 6.10
C PHE A 193 24.34 3.79 7.43
N LYS A 194 24.06 4.54 8.50
CA LYS A 194 23.69 3.96 9.80
C LYS A 194 22.43 3.09 9.70
N TRP A 195 21.44 3.52 8.90
CA TRP A 195 20.23 2.76 8.63
C TRP A 195 20.48 1.41 7.94
N HIS A 196 21.43 1.38 7.00
CA HIS A 196 21.83 0.16 6.28
C HIS A 196 22.71 -0.76 7.14
N LEU A 197 23.62 -0.21 7.94
CA LEU A 197 24.58 -0.97 8.73
C LEU A 197 24.00 -1.61 9.99
N ILE A 198 22.88 -1.10 10.53
CA ILE A 198 22.32 -1.58 11.81
C ILE A 198 20.82 -1.92 11.70
N PRO A 199 20.43 -2.99 10.98
CA PRO A 199 19.03 -3.38 10.82
C PRO A 199 18.31 -3.65 12.15
N GLY A 200 19.01 -4.23 13.13
CA GLY A 200 18.43 -4.58 14.43
C GLY A 200 18.06 -3.40 15.33
N ARG A 201 18.44 -2.16 14.97
CA ARG A 201 18.09 -0.94 15.73
C ARG A 201 17.20 0.02 14.94
N ARG A 202 16.63 -0.38 13.80
CA ARG A 202 15.79 0.48 12.95
C ARG A 202 14.65 1.16 13.69
N SER A 203 14.03 0.47 14.64
CA SER A 203 12.97 1.05 15.50
C SER A 203 13.45 2.22 16.39
N GLN A 204 14.75 2.31 16.70
CA GLN A 204 15.35 3.36 17.52
C GLN A 204 15.94 4.52 16.69
N ILE A 205 16.17 4.31 15.40
CA ILE A 205 16.73 5.30 14.47
C ILE A 205 15.71 5.74 13.41
N SER A 206 14.43 5.43 13.64
CA SER A 206 13.35 5.80 12.73
C SER A 206 13.14 7.31 12.72
N THR A 207 13.10 7.89 11.53
CA THR A 207 12.80 9.30 11.29
C THR A 207 11.78 9.38 10.14
N GLN A 208 11.21 10.56 9.87
CA GLN A 208 10.33 10.74 8.69
C GLN A 208 11.01 10.34 7.37
N ARG A 209 12.35 10.39 7.32
CA ARG A 209 13.15 10.05 6.13
C ARG A 209 13.40 8.56 5.95
N THR A 210 13.21 7.76 6.99
CA THR A 210 13.32 6.29 6.92
C THR A 210 12.00 5.62 6.57
N ARG A 211 10.90 6.38 6.56
CA ARG A 211 9.56 5.90 6.22
C ARG A 211 9.31 5.95 4.70
N PRO A 212 8.98 4.84 4.02
CA PRO A 212 8.70 4.86 2.59
C PRO A 212 7.53 5.76 2.19
N ARG A 213 7.61 6.32 0.97
CA ARG A 213 6.53 7.03 0.27
C ARG A 213 5.34 6.08 0.11
N LYS A 214 4.09 6.60 0.10
CA LYS A 214 2.89 5.74 -0.06
C LYS A 214 2.89 4.98 -1.38
N SER A 215 3.54 5.50 -2.41
CA SER A 215 3.75 4.76 -3.66
C SER A 215 4.64 3.55 -3.42
N THR A 216 5.76 3.70 -2.71
CA THR A 216 6.81 2.67 -2.56
C THR A 216 6.59 1.62 -1.47
N ILE A 217 5.65 1.83 -0.55
CA ILE A 217 5.42 0.98 0.63
C ILE A 217 4.96 -0.44 0.29
N GLY A 218 4.27 -0.61 -0.84
CA GLY A 218 3.65 -1.85 -1.26
C GLY A 218 2.12 -1.81 -1.28
N LYS A 219 1.51 -2.98 -1.47
CA LYS A 219 0.07 -3.17 -1.48
C LYS A 219 -0.34 -4.18 -0.41
N LEU A 220 -1.59 -4.14 0.02
CA LEU A 220 -2.15 -5.13 0.93
C LEU A 220 -3.12 -6.04 0.17
N LEU A 221 -2.98 -7.35 0.30
CA LEU A 221 -3.91 -8.31 -0.28
C LEU A 221 -4.83 -8.87 0.80
N ALA A 222 -6.13 -8.83 0.57
CA ALA A 222 -7.14 -9.53 1.36
C ALA A 222 -7.65 -10.74 0.56
N VAL A 223 -7.32 -11.94 1.04
CA VAL A 223 -7.53 -13.21 0.33
C VAL A 223 -8.67 -13.99 0.98
N GLY A 224 -9.75 -14.19 0.22
CA GLY A 224 -10.88 -15.03 0.60
C GLY A 224 -11.60 -14.59 1.87
N GLY A 225 -12.01 -15.56 2.70
CA GLY A 225 -12.78 -15.33 3.92
C GLY A 225 -14.26 -15.69 3.77
N MET A 226 -15.01 -15.56 4.86
CA MET A 226 -16.45 -15.79 4.92
C MET A 226 -17.19 -14.47 4.72
N ASP A 227 -18.11 -14.45 3.75
CA ASP A 227 -18.99 -13.33 3.46
C ASP A 227 -20.47 -13.72 3.71
N GLY A 228 -21.40 -12.79 3.43
CA GLY A 228 -22.84 -13.05 3.52
C GLY A 228 -23.33 -14.22 2.65
N HIS A 229 -22.57 -14.63 1.63
CA HIS A 229 -22.87 -15.75 0.73
C HIS A 229 -22.10 -17.04 1.10
N LYS A 230 -21.58 -17.13 2.33
CA LYS A 230 -20.91 -18.31 2.91
C LYS A 230 -19.59 -18.69 2.23
N GLY A 231 -18.87 -17.73 1.62
CA GLY A 231 -17.47 -17.89 1.25
C GLY A 231 -17.06 -17.07 0.04
N ALA A 232 -16.17 -16.10 0.27
CA ALA A 232 -15.57 -15.25 -0.73
C ALA A 232 -14.39 -15.96 -1.41
N ILE A 233 -14.36 -15.91 -2.74
CA ILE A 233 -13.22 -16.36 -3.56
C ILE A 233 -12.36 -15.19 -4.04
N SER A 234 -12.79 -13.96 -3.82
CA SER A 234 -12.11 -12.77 -4.33
C SER A 234 -10.83 -12.47 -3.55
N ILE A 235 -9.84 -11.96 -4.27
CA ILE A 235 -8.58 -11.42 -3.76
C ILE A 235 -8.62 -9.92 -4.07
N GLU A 236 -8.68 -9.11 -3.02
CA GLU A 236 -8.69 -7.65 -3.14
C GLU A 236 -7.32 -7.08 -2.82
N SER A 237 -6.89 -6.06 -3.57
CA SER A 237 -5.64 -5.32 -3.37
C SER A 237 -5.95 -3.91 -2.91
N TYR A 238 -5.38 -3.50 -1.79
CA TYR A 238 -5.42 -2.14 -1.27
C TYR A 238 -4.23 -1.34 -1.79
N GLU A 239 -4.51 -0.16 -2.34
CA GLU A 239 -3.49 0.82 -2.72
C GLU A 239 -3.50 1.99 -1.74
N PRO A 240 -2.46 2.13 -0.88
CA PRO A 240 -2.42 3.16 0.17
C PRO A 240 -2.49 4.59 -0.34
N ARG A 241 -1.93 4.85 -1.53
CA ARG A 241 -1.92 6.19 -2.14
C ARG A 241 -3.32 6.67 -2.53
N LEU A 242 -4.15 5.78 -3.07
CA LEU A 242 -5.50 6.09 -3.52
C LEU A 242 -6.56 5.86 -2.44
N ASP A 243 -6.16 5.29 -1.30
CA ASP A 243 -7.05 4.77 -0.27
C ASP A 243 -8.21 3.97 -0.89
N LYS A 244 -7.88 2.95 -1.68
CA LYS A 244 -8.88 2.19 -2.43
C LYS A 244 -8.54 0.71 -2.55
N TRP A 245 -9.56 -0.11 -2.37
CA TRP A 245 -9.52 -1.53 -2.65
C TRP A 245 -9.96 -1.83 -4.09
N THR A 246 -9.18 -2.63 -4.80
CA THR A 246 -9.48 -3.11 -6.16
C THR A 246 -9.51 -4.62 -6.18
N LEU A 247 -10.37 -5.21 -7.02
CA LEU A 247 -10.39 -6.66 -7.22
C LEU A 247 -9.18 -7.06 -8.07
N LEU A 248 -8.28 -7.87 -7.51
CA LEU A 248 -7.08 -8.35 -8.20
C LEU A 248 -7.38 -9.62 -9.03
N LYS A 249 -7.90 -10.66 -8.37
CA LYS A 249 -8.19 -11.96 -8.97
C LYS A 249 -9.19 -12.73 -8.12
N ASN A 250 -9.75 -13.81 -8.66
CA ASN A 250 -10.51 -14.79 -7.89
C ASN A 250 -9.72 -16.10 -7.75
N MET A 251 -9.87 -16.73 -6.58
CA MET A 251 -9.44 -18.10 -6.33
C MET A 251 -10.21 -19.07 -7.23
N PRO A 252 -9.58 -20.19 -7.64
CA PRO A 252 -10.21 -21.16 -8.55
C PRO A 252 -11.39 -21.88 -7.89
N ALA A 253 -11.35 -22.04 -6.57
CA ALA A 253 -12.37 -22.73 -5.81
C ALA A 253 -12.67 -22.02 -4.48
N ARG A 254 -13.83 -22.33 -3.91
CA ARG A 254 -14.19 -21.87 -2.56
C ARG A 254 -13.28 -22.56 -1.55
N ARG A 255 -12.64 -21.76 -0.69
CA ARG A 255 -11.80 -22.24 0.40
C ARG A 255 -12.03 -21.33 1.60
N LEU A 256 -12.20 -21.91 2.79
CA LEU A 256 -12.43 -21.19 4.04
C LEU A 256 -11.40 -21.57 5.10
N GLN A 257 -11.09 -20.66 6.01
CA GLN A 257 -10.20 -20.93 7.15
C GLN A 257 -8.86 -21.58 6.74
N PHE A 258 -8.35 -21.21 5.58
CA PHE A 258 -7.01 -21.57 5.13
C PHE A 258 -5.99 -20.62 5.74
N GLY A 259 -4.71 -20.98 5.68
CA GLY A 259 -3.63 -20.05 5.98
C GLY A 259 -2.96 -19.55 4.71
N VAL A 260 -2.38 -18.36 4.77
CA VAL A 260 -1.64 -17.77 3.66
C VAL A 260 -0.29 -17.28 4.16
N ALA A 261 0.74 -17.50 3.36
CA ALA A 261 2.02 -16.84 3.51
C ALA A 261 2.54 -16.37 2.16
N VAL A 262 3.39 -15.34 2.18
CA VAL A 262 4.03 -14.78 0.98
C VAL A 262 5.52 -15.07 1.03
N MET A 263 6.07 -15.56 -0.09
CA MET A 263 7.51 -15.76 -0.29
C MET A 263 7.82 -15.58 -1.77
N ASP A 264 8.89 -14.85 -2.09
CA ASP A 264 9.40 -14.65 -3.46
C ASP A 264 8.30 -14.32 -4.48
N ASP A 265 7.45 -13.35 -4.15
CA ASP A 265 6.32 -12.89 -4.97
C ASP A 265 5.27 -13.98 -5.29
N LYS A 266 5.24 -15.03 -4.47
CA LYS A 266 4.26 -16.10 -4.54
C LYS A 266 3.41 -16.13 -3.28
N LEU A 267 2.11 -16.13 -3.48
CA LEU A 267 1.10 -16.30 -2.45
C LEU A 267 0.84 -17.80 -2.26
N ILE A 268 1.24 -18.35 -1.12
CA ILE A 268 1.05 -19.77 -0.80
C ILE A 268 -0.16 -19.92 0.10
N ILE A 269 -1.16 -20.64 -0.40
CA ILE A 269 -2.42 -20.93 0.27
C ILE A 269 -2.40 -22.37 0.77
N VAL A 270 -2.47 -22.57 2.08
CA VAL A 270 -2.28 -23.86 2.73
C VAL A 270 -3.57 -24.31 3.41
N GLY A 271 -4.02 -25.53 3.12
CA GLY A 271 -5.13 -26.17 3.80
C GLY A 271 -6.46 -25.42 3.67
N GLY A 272 -7.23 -25.37 4.74
CA GLY A 272 -8.58 -24.82 4.79
C GLY A 272 -9.65 -25.89 4.61
N ARG A 273 -10.88 -25.44 4.36
CA ARG A 273 -12.03 -26.32 4.14
C ARG A 273 -12.85 -25.88 2.94
N ASP A 274 -13.38 -26.85 2.22
CA ASP A 274 -14.39 -26.67 1.19
C ASP A 274 -15.68 -27.36 1.64
N GLY A 275 -16.65 -26.55 2.08
CA GLY A 275 -17.86 -27.06 2.72
C GLY A 275 -17.55 -27.87 3.97
N LEU A 276 -17.83 -29.18 3.91
CA LEU A 276 -17.57 -30.15 5.00
C LEU A 276 -16.19 -30.82 4.91
N LYS A 277 -15.50 -30.69 3.77
CA LYS A 277 -14.22 -31.36 3.53
C LYS A 277 -13.06 -30.49 4.00
N THR A 278 -12.26 -30.99 4.94
CA THR A 278 -10.97 -30.39 5.29
C THR A 278 -9.93 -30.73 4.21
N LEU A 279 -9.13 -29.74 3.82
CA LEU A 279 -8.13 -29.86 2.76
C LEU A 279 -6.72 -29.94 3.35
N ASN A 280 -5.86 -30.74 2.71
CA ASN A 280 -4.41 -30.75 2.92
C ASN A 280 -3.64 -30.12 1.74
N THR A 281 -4.35 -29.65 0.71
CA THR A 281 -3.76 -29.15 -0.53
C THR A 281 -3.14 -27.78 -0.34
N VAL A 282 -2.06 -27.54 -1.09
CA VAL A 282 -1.35 -26.26 -1.12
C VAL A 282 -1.42 -25.69 -2.52
N GLU A 283 -1.92 -24.47 -2.63
CA GLU A 283 -2.03 -23.73 -3.89
C GLU A 283 -1.03 -22.57 -3.86
N CYS A 284 -0.43 -22.28 -5.01
CA CYS A 284 0.53 -21.19 -5.16
C CYS A 284 0.00 -20.24 -6.25
N PHE A 285 -0.17 -18.98 -5.90
CA PHE A 285 -0.51 -17.93 -6.85
C PHE A 285 0.70 -17.03 -7.08
N ASP A 286 1.19 -17.01 -8.31
CA ASP A 286 2.31 -16.17 -8.70
C ASP A 286 1.82 -14.75 -8.98
N LEU A 287 2.30 -13.78 -8.18
CA LEU A 287 1.87 -12.38 -8.28
C LEU A 287 2.46 -11.68 -9.50
N THR A 288 3.52 -12.23 -10.12
CA THR A 288 4.16 -11.68 -11.31
C THR A 288 3.41 -12.09 -12.56
N THR A 289 3.12 -13.38 -12.70
CA THR A 289 2.42 -13.92 -13.87
C THR A 289 0.89 -13.89 -13.74
N MET A 290 0.37 -13.62 -12.54
CA MET A 290 -1.07 -13.67 -12.21
C MET A 290 -1.71 -15.03 -12.53
N THR A 291 -0.94 -16.11 -12.37
CA THR A 291 -1.37 -17.49 -12.64
C THR A 291 -1.33 -18.36 -11.39
N TRP A 292 -2.24 -19.33 -11.37
CA TRP A 292 -2.27 -20.38 -10.35
C TRP A 292 -1.36 -21.53 -10.76
N GLY A 293 -0.57 -22.02 -9.82
CA GLY A 293 0.25 -23.21 -9.96
C GLY A 293 0.17 -24.09 -8.72
N SER A 294 0.49 -25.37 -8.87
CA SER A 294 0.67 -26.30 -7.74
C SER A 294 2.13 -26.69 -7.68
N ILE A 295 2.93 -25.86 -7.00
CA ILE A 295 4.38 -26.08 -6.87
C ILE A 295 4.69 -26.89 -5.60
N VAL A 296 3.80 -26.83 -4.60
CA VAL A 296 4.00 -27.40 -3.28
C VAL A 296 3.12 -28.66 -3.10
N PRO A 297 3.71 -29.83 -2.78
CA PRO A 297 3.00 -31.03 -2.38
C PRO A 297 2.01 -30.79 -1.23
N PRO A 298 0.93 -31.58 -1.14
CA PRO A 298 -0.01 -31.49 -0.04
C PRO A 298 0.64 -31.86 1.29
N MET A 299 0.10 -31.31 2.38
CA MET A 299 0.46 -31.69 3.75
C MET A 299 0.08 -33.15 4.04
N GLY A 300 0.73 -33.74 5.05
CA GLY A 300 0.39 -35.07 5.53
C GLY A 300 -0.99 -35.11 6.18
N THR A 301 -1.34 -34.08 6.94
CA THR A 301 -2.64 -33.97 7.63
C THR A 301 -3.50 -32.86 7.01
N PRO A 302 -4.81 -33.08 6.74
CA PRO A 302 -5.72 -32.01 6.35
C PRO A 302 -5.94 -31.06 7.53
N ARG A 303 -5.96 -29.74 7.29
CA ARG A 303 -6.03 -28.74 8.37
C ARG A 303 -6.89 -27.56 7.93
N HIS A 304 -7.83 -27.13 8.76
CA HIS A 304 -8.50 -25.83 8.65
C HIS A 304 -8.39 -25.04 9.96
N GLY A 305 -8.51 -23.72 9.88
CA GLY A 305 -8.28 -22.82 11.03
C GLY A 305 -6.84 -22.87 11.54
N LEU A 306 -5.90 -23.25 10.67
CA LEU A 306 -4.46 -23.29 10.96
C LEU A 306 -3.83 -21.90 10.85
N GLY A 307 -2.70 -21.71 11.53
CA GLY A 307 -1.81 -20.60 11.27
C GLY A 307 -0.65 -21.01 10.35
N VAL A 308 -0.18 -20.09 9.52
CA VAL A 308 0.88 -20.35 8.53
C VAL A 308 1.87 -19.21 8.56
N ALA A 309 3.16 -19.53 8.64
CA ALA A 309 4.21 -18.53 8.58
C ALA A 309 5.52 -19.12 8.02
N PHE A 310 6.31 -18.26 7.37
CA PHE A 310 7.68 -18.57 7.01
C PHE A 310 8.62 -18.18 8.15
N LEU A 311 9.53 -19.09 8.50
CA LEU A 311 10.57 -18.85 9.48
C LEU A 311 11.89 -19.36 8.93
N GLU A 312 12.82 -18.44 8.64
CA GLU A 312 14.18 -18.73 8.14
C GLU A 312 14.22 -19.56 6.84
N GLY A 313 13.18 -19.44 6.01
CA GLY A 313 13.04 -20.14 4.72
C GLY A 313 11.96 -21.24 4.71
N PRO A 314 11.93 -22.19 5.65
CA PRO A 314 10.85 -23.17 5.72
C PRO A 314 9.47 -22.57 6.03
N LEU A 315 8.42 -23.19 5.49
CA LEU A 315 7.01 -22.86 5.75
C LEU A 315 6.46 -23.75 6.86
N TYR A 316 5.83 -23.15 7.87
CA TYR A 316 5.25 -23.87 9.00
C TYR A 316 3.72 -23.81 8.94
N ALA A 317 3.08 -24.98 9.01
CA ALA A 317 1.64 -25.14 9.16
C ALA A 317 1.32 -25.58 10.59
N VAL A 318 0.68 -24.70 11.35
CA VAL A 318 0.59 -24.80 12.81
C VAL A 318 -0.86 -25.07 13.25
N GLY A 319 -1.05 -26.17 13.98
CA GLY A 319 -2.34 -26.51 14.59
C GLY A 319 -3.46 -26.68 13.57
N GLY A 320 -4.64 -26.16 13.92
CA GLY A 320 -5.87 -26.26 13.15
C GLY A 320 -6.77 -27.40 13.61
N HIS A 321 -7.67 -27.82 12.73
CA HIS A 321 -8.60 -28.93 12.92
C HIS A 321 -8.62 -29.79 11.66
N ASP A 322 -8.55 -31.11 11.82
CA ASP A 322 -8.49 -32.07 10.68
C ASP A 322 -9.87 -32.46 10.13
N GLY A 323 -10.94 -32.12 10.83
CA GLY A 323 -12.31 -32.54 10.55
C GLY A 323 -12.90 -33.42 11.65
N TRP A 324 -12.04 -33.93 12.54
CA TRP A 324 -12.36 -34.82 13.65
C TRP A 324 -11.84 -34.28 14.99
N SER A 325 -10.63 -33.74 15.01
CA SER A 325 -9.92 -33.33 16.22
C SER A 325 -9.18 -32.00 16.02
N TYR A 326 -9.00 -31.28 17.14
CA TYR A 326 -8.13 -30.12 17.22
C TYR A 326 -6.68 -30.59 17.28
N LEU A 327 -5.80 -29.91 16.55
CA LEU A 327 -4.42 -30.36 16.34
C LEU A 327 -3.45 -29.54 17.20
N ALA A 328 -2.54 -30.24 17.87
CA ALA A 328 -1.32 -29.67 18.44
C ALA A 328 -0.10 -29.85 17.52
N THR A 329 -0.24 -30.65 16.47
CA THR A 329 0.85 -31.00 15.54
C THR A 329 1.20 -29.81 14.65
N VAL A 330 2.47 -29.72 14.28
CA VAL A 330 3.01 -28.70 13.39
C VAL A 330 3.81 -29.38 12.30
N GLU A 331 3.52 -29.02 11.05
CA GLU A 331 4.21 -29.52 9.87
C GLU A 331 5.10 -28.42 9.29
N ARG A 332 6.32 -28.78 8.93
CA ARG A 332 7.32 -27.91 8.31
C ARG A 332 7.59 -28.39 6.88
N TRP A 333 7.39 -27.50 5.92
CA TRP A 333 7.77 -27.68 4.54
C TRP A 333 9.17 -27.13 4.30
N ASP A 334 10.06 -28.01 3.85
CA ASP A 334 11.39 -27.64 3.39
C ASP A 334 11.37 -27.45 1.87
N PRO A 335 11.59 -26.21 1.36
CA PRO A 335 11.58 -25.95 -0.08
C PRO A 335 12.74 -26.61 -0.82
N ALA A 336 13.88 -26.85 -0.17
CA ALA A 336 15.04 -27.49 -0.78
C ALA A 336 14.86 -29.01 -0.90
N ALA A 337 14.42 -29.65 0.19
CA ALA A 337 14.14 -31.09 0.18
C ALA A 337 12.83 -31.45 -0.53
N ARG A 338 11.94 -30.46 -0.73
CA ARG A 338 10.59 -30.62 -1.27
C ARG A 338 9.75 -31.64 -0.50
N THR A 339 9.86 -31.64 0.83
CA THR A 339 9.10 -32.55 1.71
C THR A 339 8.50 -31.84 2.91
N TRP A 340 7.32 -32.31 3.33
CA TRP A 340 6.73 -31.98 4.63
C TRP A 340 7.27 -32.91 5.71
N SER A 341 7.54 -32.36 6.89
CA SER A 341 8.04 -33.09 8.05
C SER A 341 7.37 -32.58 9.33
N TYR A 342 7.16 -33.45 10.31
CA TYR A 342 6.66 -33.01 11.62
C TYR A 342 7.79 -32.41 12.46
N VAL A 343 7.48 -31.31 13.14
CA VAL A 343 8.33 -30.75 14.21
C VAL A 343 7.70 -31.05 15.57
N ALA A 344 8.34 -30.61 16.66
CA ALA A 344 7.78 -30.80 17.99
C ALA A 344 6.33 -30.27 18.06
N PRO A 345 5.39 -31.03 18.64
CA PRO A 345 4.01 -30.58 18.79
C PRO A 345 3.93 -29.49 19.87
N MET A 346 2.91 -28.64 19.76
CA MET A 346 2.54 -27.69 20.81
C MET A 346 2.07 -28.43 22.07
N SER A 347 2.09 -27.73 23.21
CA SER A 347 1.62 -28.25 24.49
C SER A 347 0.09 -28.33 24.55
N SER A 348 -0.60 -27.49 23.77
CA SER A 348 -2.06 -27.44 23.69
C SER A 348 -2.52 -27.54 22.24
N MET A 349 -3.63 -28.23 22.03
CA MET A 349 -4.30 -28.27 20.72
C MET A 349 -4.99 -26.95 20.44
N ARG A 350 -4.82 -26.40 19.23
CA ARG A 350 -5.30 -25.04 18.92
C ARG A 350 -5.81 -24.95 17.49
N SER A 351 -7.04 -24.48 17.32
CA SER A 351 -7.54 -23.96 16.04
C SER A 351 -7.89 -22.48 16.15
N THR A 352 -7.88 -21.77 15.03
CA THR A 352 -8.11 -20.32 14.94
C THR A 352 -7.17 -19.50 15.83
N ALA A 353 -5.96 -20.01 16.03
CA ALA A 353 -4.87 -19.31 16.72
C ALA A 353 -4.18 -18.35 15.75
N GLY A 354 -3.70 -17.23 16.28
CA GLY A 354 -2.85 -16.32 15.52
C GLY A 354 -1.40 -16.80 15.55
N VAL A 355 -0.74 -16.77 14.41
CA VAL A 355 0.65 -17.21 14.26
C VAL A 355 1.46 -16.09 13.64
N ALA A 356 2.63 -15.82 14.24
CA ALA A 356 3.50 -14.75 13.81
C ALA A 356 4.96 -15.08 14.11
N VAL A 357 5.87 -14.48 13.34
CA VAL A 357 7.31 -14.68 13.51
C VAL A 357 7.94 -13.41 14.05
N LEU A 358 8.63 -13.54 15.19
CA LEU A 358 9.33 -12.45 15.85
C LEU A 358 10.69 -12.96 16.36
N ASN A 359 11.77 -12.22 16.10
CA ASN A 359 13.12 -12.53 16.56
C ASN A 359 13.56 -13.97 16.23
N SER A 360 13.37 -14.41 14.97
CA SER A 360 13.67 -15.79 14.51
C SER A 360 12.97 -16.90 15.29
N ARG A 361 11.81 -16.61 15.87
CA ARG A 361 10.98 -17.58 16.58
C ARG A 361 9.54 -17.50 16.13
N LEU A 362 8.86 -18.64 16.17
CA LEU A 362 7.45 -18.74 15.80
C LEU A 362 6.58 -18.65 17.06
N PHE A 363 5.68 -17.69 17.10
CA PHE A 363 4.75 -17.48 18.20
C PHE A 363 3.35 -17.93 17.80
N VAL A 364 2.69 -18.63 18.71
CA VAL A 364 1.30 -19.07 18.60
C VAL A 364 0.50 -18.47 19.74
N ILE A 365 -0.46 -17.62 19.39
CA ILE A 365 -1.23 -16.81 20.33
C ILE A 365 -2.68 -17.27 20.31
N GLY A 366 -3.21 -17.60 21.49
CA GLY A 366 -4.63 -17.89 21.67
C GLY A 366 -5.12 -19.13 20.92
N GLY A 367 -6.31 -19.03 20.31
CA GLY A 367 -7.00 -20.14 19.66
C GLY A 367 -7.94 -20.89 20.60
N ARG A 368 -8.50 -22.01 20.11
CA ARG A 368 -9.49 -22.83 20.83
C ARG A 368 -9.18 -24.32 20.70
N ASP A 369 -9.45 -25.08 21.75
CA ASP A 369 -9.30 -26.55 21.83
C ASP A 369 -10.64 -27.32 21.67
N GLY A 370 -11.72 -26.60 21.37
CA GLY A 370 -13.08 -27.14 21.29
C GLY A 370 -13.91 -26.96 22.54
N SER A 371 -13.27 -26.77 23.69
CA SER A 371 -13.94 -26.49 24.97
C SER A 371 -13.84 -25.02 25.37
N VAL A 372 -12.64 -24.43 25.29
CA VAL A 372 -12.36 -23.08 25.79
C VAL A 372 -11.43 -22.32 24.85
N CYS A 373 -11.55 -20.99 24.87
CA CYS A 373 -10.55 -20.11 24.26
C CYS A 373 -9.30 -20.02 25.15
N HIS A 374 -8.13 -20.01 24.53
CA HIS A 374 -6.85 -19.88 25.23
C HIS A 374 -6.43 -18.41 25.36
N ARG A 375 -5.77 -18.10 26.48
CA ARG A 375 -4.96 -16.88 26.65
C ARG A 375 -3.45 -17.16 26.59
N THR A 376 -3.08 -18.44 26.53
CA THR A 376 -1.68 -18.87 26.57
C THR A 376 -0.99 -18.60 25.25
N VAL A 377 0.31 -18.34 25.33
CA VAL A 377 1.18 -18.05 24.20
C VAL A 377 2.32 -19.06 24.23
N GLU A 378 2.57 -19.69 23.08
CA GLU A 378 3.66 -20.64 22.92
C GLU A 378 4.65 -20.12 21.88
N CYS A 379 5.94 -20.25 22.18
CA CYS A 379 7.04 -19.81 21.33
C CYS A 379 7.90 -21.00 20.95
N TYR A 380 8.06 -21.23 19.65
CA TYR A 380 8.88 -22.29 19.09
C TYR A 380 10.24 -21.77 18.64
N ASP A 381 11.27 -22.48 19.08
CA ASP A 381 12.65 -22.26 18.65
C ASP A 381 13.04 -23.34 17.63
N PRO A 382 13.31 -22.97 16.36
CA PRO A 382 13.64 -23.94 15.31
C PRO A 382 14.98 -24.65 15.54
N HIS A 383 15.91 -24.04 16.28
CA HIS A 383 17.24 -24.59 16.53
C HIS A 383 17.21 -25.71 17.57
N THR A 384 16.32 -25.59 18.56
CA THR A 384 16.17 -26.59 19.62
C THR A 384 15.01 -27.54 19.37
N ASN A 385 14.16 -27.26 18.39
CA ASN A 385 12.92 -27.97 18.10
C ASN A 385 12.05 -28.13 19.36
N LYS A 386 11.87 -27.03 20.10
CA LYS A 386 11.10 -27.02 21.36
C LYS A 386 10.16 -25.83 21.44
N TRP A 387 9.02 -26.07 22.06
CA TRP A 387 8.06 -25.05 22.46
C TRP A 387 8.32 -24.60 23.89
N THR A 388 8.16 -23.30 24.12
CA THR A 388 8.27 -22.67 25.42
C THR A 388 7.04 -21.82 25.67
N LEU A 389 6.50 -21.87 26.89
CA LEU A 389 5.41 -20.99 27.29
C LEU A 389 5.96 -19.58 27.55
N ARG A 390 5.23 -18.58 27.08
CA ARG A 390 5.49 -17.17 27.33
C ARG A 390 4.37 -16.57 28.17
N ALA A 391 4.51 -15.31 28.59
CA ALA A 391 3.48 -14.65 29.38
C ALA A 391 2.10 -14.74 28.68
N PRO A 392 1.05 -15.15 29.41
CA PRO A 392 -0.29 -15.23 28.86
C PRO A 392 -0.87 -13.84 28.64
N MET A 393 -1.78 -13.71 27.66
CA MET A 393 -2.58 -12.51 27.44
C MET A 393 -3.51 -12.24 28.63
N ASN A 394 -4.00 -11.00 28.76
CA ASN A 394 -4.96 -10.63 29.79
C ASN A 394 -6.35 -11.25 29.52
N LYS A 395 -6.75 -11.33 28.24
CA LYS A 395 -8.02 -11.94 27.82
C LYS A 395 -7.80 -13.23 27.01
N ARG A 396 -8.79 -14.13 27.05
CA ARG A 396 -8.83 -15.31 26.17
C ARG A 396 -9.28 -14.86 24.78
N ARG A 397 -8.65 -15.39 23.73
CA ARG A 397 -8.92 -14.97 22.35
C ARG A 397 -8.95 -16.17 21.41
N GLY A 398 -10.14 -16.51 20.92
CA GLY A 398 -10.33 -17.38 19.75
C GLY A 398 -10.53 -16.54 18.49
N GLY A 399 -10.01 -16.98 17.35
CA GLY A 399 -10.05 -16.20 16.10
C GLY A 399 -9.29 -14.87 16.21
N VAL A 400 -8.18 -14.85 16.93
CA VAL A 400 -7.36 -13.66 17.17
C VAL A 400 -6.61 -13.25 15.90
N GLY A 401 -6.60 -11.95 15.60
CA GLY A 401 -5.71 -11.39 14.58
C GLY A 401 -4.35 -11.09 15.21
N VAL A 402 -3.25 -11.48 14.57
CA VAL A 402 -1.90 -11.23 15.09
C VAL A 402 -1.02 -10.59 14.03
N GLY A 403 -0.27 -9.55 14.43
CA GLY A 403 0.74 -8.89 13.60
C GLY A 403 2.00 -8.59 14.39
N VAL A 404 3.11 -8.37 13.68
CA VAL A 404 4.40 -8.00 14.25
C VAL A 404 4.82 -6.65 13.71
N LEU A 405 4.96 -5.66 14.59
CA LEU A 405 5.35 -4.30 14.22
C LEU A 405 6.39 -3.79 15.23
N ASN A 406 7.46 -3.16 14.74
CA ASN A 406 8.50 -2.52 15.56
C ASN A 406 9.12 -3.44 16.65
N GLY A 407 9.18 -4.75 16.40
CA GLY A 407 9.73 -5.73 17.35
C GLY A 407 8.76 -6.19 18.44
N TYR A 408 7.50 -5.76 18.38
CA TYR A 408 6.44 -6.17 19.30
C TYR A 408 5.42 -7.05 18.59
N LEU A 409 4.76 -7.92 19.35
CA LEU A 409 3.62 -8.72 18.89
C LEU A 409 2.32 -8.01 19.27
N TYR A 410 1.38 -7.92 18.35
CA TYR A 410 0.07 -7.33 18.59
C TYR A 410 -1.01 -8.40 18.44
N ALA A 411 -1.87 -8.53 19.45
CA ALA A 411 -3.01 -9.44 19.46
C ALA A 411 -4.32 -8.63 19.44
N LEU A 412 -5.08 -8.75 18.35
CA LEU A 412 -6.25 -7.93 18.06
C LEU A 412 -7.53 -8.74 18.19
N GLY A 413 -8.47 -8.21 18.96
CA GLY A 413 -9.83 -8.72 19.12
C GLY A 413 -9.92 -10.23 19.38
N GLY A 414 -10.84 -10.89 18.70
CA GLY A 414 -11.21 -12.26 18.98
C GLY A 414 -12.39 -12.34 19.96
N HIS A 415 -12.87 -13.55 20.19
CA HIS A 415 -13.97 -13.79 21.13
C HIS A 415 -13.50 -14.56 22.36
N ASP A 416 -14.17 -14.31 23.47
CA ASP A 416 -14.12 -15.15 24.65
C ASP A 416 -15.39 -16.03 24.69
N CYS A 417 -15.17 -17.33 24.79
CA CYS A 417 -16.23 -18.32 25.02
C CYS A 417 -15.92 -19.04 26.33
N PRO A 418 -16.32 -18.48 27.49
CA PRO A 418 -16.27 -19.21 28.74
C PRO A 418 -17.37 -20.28 28.76
N ALA A 419 -17.04 -21.46 29.30
CA ALA A 419 -17.98 -22.60 29.38
C ALA A 419 -19.27 -22.29 30.19
N SER A 420 -19.29 -21.20 30.97
CA SER A 420 -20.39 -20.79 31.84
C SER A 420 -21.33 -19.72 31.25
N ASN A 421 -21.00 -19.07 30.13
CA ASN A 421 -21.86 -18.05 29.51
C ASN A 421 -21.82 -18.16 27.97
N PRO A 422 -22.94 -18.57 27.32
CA PRO A 422 -23.02 -18.70 25.86
C PRO A 422 -23.07 -17.37 25.08
N ALA A 423 -23.21 -16.22 25.75
CA ALA A 423 -23.14 -14.93 25.08
C ALA A 423 -21.68 -14.65 24.70
N VAL A 424 -21.30 -15.06 23.49
CA VAL A 424 -19.98 -14.84 22.89
C VAL A 424 -19.62 -13.36 22.98
N CYS A 425 -18.72 -13.01 23.89
CA CYS A 425 -18.24 -11.63 24.01
C CYS A 425 -17.06 -11.46 23.07
N ARG A 426 -17.32 -10.84 21.92
CA ARG A 426 -16.26 -10.37 21.03
C ARG A 426 -15.62 -9.16 21.65
N THR A 427 -14.30 -9.11 21.54
CA THR A 427 -13.51 -8.05 22.17
C THR A 427 -12.98 -7.11 21.10
N GLU A 428 -13.02 -5.83 21.43
CA GLU A 428 -12.42 -4.71 20.70
C GLU A 428 -10.99 -4.45 21.18
N THR A 429 -10.64 -5.00 22.34
CA THR A 429 -9.35 -4.78 22.99
C THR A 429 -8.19 -5.30 22.15
N VAL A 430 -7.09 -4.55 22.15
CA VAL A 430 -5.83 -4.94 21.52
C VAL A 430 -4.74 -4.95 22.58
N GLU A 431 -3.90 -5.98 22.56
CA GLU A 431 -2.78 -6.13 23.48
C GLU A 431 -1.47 -6.18 22.70
N ARG A 432 -0.43 -5.53 23.23
CA ARG A 432 0.93 -5.54 22.73
C ARG A 432 1.83 -6.34 23.65
N TYR A 433 2.58 -7.28 23.11
CA TYR A 433 3.56 -8.09 23.82
C TYR A 433 4.98 -7.61 23.55
N ASP A 434 5.71 -7.39 24.64
CA ASP A 434 7.13 -7.09 24.62
C ASP A 434 7.94 -8.38 24.87
N PRO A 435 8.74 -8.85 23.90
CA PRO A 435 9.55 -10.05 24.04
C PRO A 435 10.70 -9.90 25.04
N THR A 436 11.14 -8.68 25.35
CA THR A 436 12.27 -8.39 26.24
C THR A 436 11.87 -8.47 27.71
N THR A 437 10.70 -7.93 28.04
CA THR A 437 10.15 -7.97 29.41
C THR A 437 9.23 -9.17 29.65
N ASP A 438 8.81 -9.87 28.58
CA ASP A 438 7.81 -10.94 28.62
C ASP A 438 6.49 -10.46 29.26
N THR A 439 5.97 -9.31 28.81
CA THR A 439 4.73 -8.72 29.35
C THR A 439 3.77 -8.27 28.26
N TRP A 440 2.46 -8.39 28.53
CA TRP A 440 1.40 -7.85 27.69
C TRP A 440 0.90 -6.51 28.25
N THR A 441 0.75 -5.52 27.37
CA THR A 441 0.20 -4.20 27.69
C THR A 441 -1.05 -3.95 26.85
N LEU A 442 -2.12 -3.48 27.47
CA LEU A 442 -3.32 -3.05 26.75
C LEU A 442 -3.04 -1.73 26.03
N ILE A 443 -3.39 -1.66 24.75
CA ILE A 443 -3.27 -0.45 23.92
C ILE A 443 -4.66 0.02 23.47
N ALA A 444 -4.72 1.04 22.60
CA ALA A 444 -5.99 1.51 22.08
C ALA A 444 -6.83 0.38 21.47
N SER A 445 -8.11 0.38 21.81
CA SER A 445 -9.08 -0.59 21.31
C SER A 445 -9.53 -0.25 19.90
N LEU A 446 -9.96 -1.28 19.17
CA LEU A 446 -10.64 -1.15 17.89
C LEU A 446 -11.98 -0.44 18.05
N SER A 447 -12.51 0.10 16.95
CA SER A 447 -13.83 0.75 16.91
C SER A 447 -15.00 -0.18 17.29
N VAL A 448 -14.88 -1.48 16.95
CA VAL A 448 -15.91 -2.50 17.16
C VAL A 448 -15.25 -3.80 17.64
N GLY A 449 -15.91 -4.52 18.54
CA GLY A 449 -15.49 -5.86 18.97
C GLY A 449 -15.70 -6.89 17.88
N ARG A 450 -14.62 -7.52 17.41
CA ARG A 450 -14.65 -8.42 16.24
C ARG A 450 -13.72 -9.61 16.39
N ASP A 451 -14.12 -10.75 15.82
CA ASP A 451 -13.29 -11.95 15.71
C ASP A 451 -12.97 -12.32 14.25
N ALA A 452 -12.04 -13.25 14.07
CA ALA A 452 -11.54 -13.68 12.76
C ALA A 452 -11.04 -12.50 11.92
N ILE A 453 -10.26 -11.62 12.54
CA ILE A 453 -9.70 -10.41 11.92
C ILE A 453 -8.51 -10.81 11.04
N GLY A 454 -8.48 -10.27 9.81
CA GLY A 454 -7.27 -10.34 8.99
C GLY A 454 -6.31 -9.22 9.39
N VAL A 455 -5.07 -9.56 9.74
CA VAL A 455 -4.08 -8.59 10.23
C VAL A 455 -2.80 -8.69 9.41
N SER A 456 -2.28 -7.55 8.99
CA SER A 456 -0.97 -7.45 8.33
C SER A 456 -0.35 -6.10 8.61
N VAL A 457 0.96 -6.02 8.46
CA VAL A 457 1.72 -4.78 8.56
C VAL A 457 2.06 -4.27 7.17
N LEU A 458 1.86 -2.97 6.95
CA LEU A 458 2.18 -2.29 5.70
C LEU A 458 2.98 -1.03 6.02
N GLY A 459 4.30 -1.08 5.76
CA GLY A 459 5.28 -0.12 6.29
C GLY A 459 5.20 -0.04 7.82
N ASP A 460 4.90 1.15 8.34
CA ASP A 460 4.86 1.40 9.79
C ASP A 460 3.45 1.22 10.40
N TRP A 461 2.47 0.81 9.59
CA TRP A 461 1.07 0.71 9.99
C TRP A 461 0.66 -0.74 10.21
N LEU A 462 -0.01 -0.99 11.33
CA LEU A 462 -0.69 -2.26 11.57
C LEU A 462 -2.14 -2.15 11.08
N ILE A 463 -2.53 -2.99 10.12
CA ILE A 463 -3.84 -2.90 9.47
C ILE A 463 -4.72 -4.09 9.89
N ALA A 464 -5.91 -3.78 10.39
CA ALA A 464 -6.95 -4.73 10.78
C ALA A 464 -8.11 -4.69 9.76
N VAL A 465 -8.31 -5.78 9.02
CA VAL A 465 -9.26 -5.89 7.91
C VAL A 465 -10.41 -6.82 8.28
N GLY A 466 -11.64 -6.33 8.11
CA GLY A 466 -12.85 -7.13 8.20
C GLY A 466 -13.10 -7.70 9.60
N GLY A 467 -13.54 -8.96 9.67
CA GLY A 467 -13.94 -9.65 10.89
C GLY A 467 -15.45 -9.82 11.00
N TYR A 468 -15.88 -10.46 12.08
CA TYR A 468 -17.29 -10.67 12.41
C TYR A 468 -17.60 -10.05 13.77
N ASP A 469 -18.63 -9.21 13.86
CA ASP A 469 -19.04 -8.52 15.10
C ASP A 469 -20.07 -9.31 15.92
N GLY A 470 -20.54 -10.46 15.41
CA GLY A 470 -21.58 -11.27 16.02
C GLY A 470 -22.95 -11.14 15.36
N ASN A 471 -23.14 -10.13 14.54
CA ASN A 471 -24.35 -9.92 13.75
C ASN A 471 -24.03 -9.97 12.26
N GLN A 472 -22.98 -9.26 11.82
CA GLN A 472 -22.62 -9.08 10.43
C GLN A 472 -21.12 -9.26 10.18
N TYR A 473 -20.81 -9.66 8.95
CA TYR A 473 -19.45 -9.63 8.44
C TYR A 473 -19.07 -8.19 8.11
N LEU A 474 -17.94 -7.74 8.65
CA LEU A 474 -17.50 -6.36 8.54
C LEU A 474 -16.78 -6.10 7.22
N LYS A 475 -16.95 -4.87 6.73
CA LYS A 475 -16.14 -4.28 5.64
C LYS A 475 -15.10 -3.30 6.15
N THR A 476 -15.13 -2.99 7.44
CA THR A 476 -14.31 -1.94 8.05
C THR A 476 -12.84 -2.36 8.06
N VAL A 477 -11.98 -1.39 7.74
CA VAL A 477 -10.54 -1.54 7.81
C VAL A 477 -10.01 -0.42 8.69
N GLU A 478 -9.19 -0.78 9.67
CA GLU A 478 -8.61 0.17 10.62
C GLU A 478 -7.09 0.04 10.56
N GLN A 479 -6.39 1.18 10.50
CA GLN A 479 -4.94 1.27 10.62
C GLN A 479 -4.58 1.79 12.01
N TYR A 480 -3.55 1.23 12.63
CA TYR A 480 -3.05 1.66 13.93
C TYR A 480 -1.76 2.44 13.81
N ASP A 481 -1.75 3.61 14.44
CA ASP A 481 -0.57 4.43 14.62
C ASP A 481 0.14 4.08 15.94
N THR A 482 1.43 3.71 15.85
CA THR A 482 2.23 3.47 17.05
C THR A 482 2.61 4.74 17.79
N GLU A 483 2.65 5.90 17.13
CA GLU A 483 3.07 7.17 17.74
C GLU A 483 1.94 7.82 18.53
N SER A 484 0.76 7.97 17.92
CA SER A 484 -0.43 8.51 18.59
C SER A 484 -1.16 7.48 19.46
N ASN A 485 -0.89 6.18 19.27
CA ASN A 485 -1.65 5.08 19.89
C ASN A 485 -3.15 5.20 19.60
N GLU A 486 -3.50 5.43 18.33
CA GLU A 486 -4.88 5.56 17.87
C GLU A 486 -5.16 4.67 16.66
N TRP A 487 -6.41 4.23 16.55
CA TRP A 487 -6.92 3.53 15.37
C TRP A 487 -7.67 4.50 14.46
N GLN A 488 -7.32 4.50 13.18
CA GLN A 488 -7.97 5.31 12.17
C GLN A 488 -8.63 4.41 11.13
N GLN A 489 -9.86 4.74 10.76
CA GLN A 489 -10.57 3.99 9.72
C GLN A 489 -10.07 4.43 8.33
N ILE A 490 -9.72 3.45 7.50
CA ILE A 490 -9.34 3.64 6.10
C ILE A 490 -10.44 3.09 5.17
N ALA A 491 -10.24 3.18 3.85
CA ALA A 491 -11.24 2.71 2.90
C ALA A 491 -11.68 1.26 3.18
N PRO A 492 -13.01 1.00 3.22
CA PRO A 492 -13.53 -0.32 3.49
C PRO A 492 -13.26 -1.27 2.32
N VAL A 493 -13.14 -2.56 2.61
CA VAL A 493 -13.11 -3.61 1.56
C VAL A 493 -14.43 -3.63 0.78
N ASN A 494 -14.38 -4.01 -0.49
CA ASN A 494 -15.58 -4.03 -1.34
C ASN A 494 -16.60 -5.06 -0.84
N TYR A 495 -16.10 -6.23 -0.43
CA TYR A 495 -16.87 -7.34 0.09
C TYR A 495 -16.60 -7.56 1.57
N SER A 496 -17.64 -7.85 2.36
CA SER A 496 -17.48 -8.17 3.77
C SER A 496 -16.81 -9.52 3.95
N ARG A 497 -15.90 -9.61 4.91
CA ARG A 497 -15.05 -10.80 5.07
C ARG A 497 -14.72 -11.04 6.54
N ALA A 498 -14.87 -12.27 7.01
CA ALA A 498 -14.30 -12.76 8.26
C ALA A 498 -13.40 -13.98 8.03
N GLY A 499 -12.28 -14.04 8.73
CA GLY A 499 -11.26 -15.08 8.54
C GLY A 499 -10.57 -14.99 7.18
N ALA A 500 -10.52 -13.79 6.59
CA ALA A 500 -9.69 -13.54 5.42
C ALA A 500 -8.22 -13.49 5.84
N CYS A 501 -7.35 -14.06 5.02
CA CYS A 501 -5.92 -13.90 5.22
C CYS A 501 -5.48 -12.58 4.56
N VAL A 502 -4.74 -11.79 5.32
CA VAL A 502 -4.28 -10.47 4.88
C VAL A 502 -2.77 -10.49 4.85
N VAL A 503 -2.18 -10.09 3.73
CA VAL A 503 -0.73 -10.10 3.54
C VAL A 503 -0.27 -8.85 2.80
N ALA A 504 0.86 -8.29 3.20
CA ALA A 504 1.50 -7.19 2.49
C ALA A 504 2.44 -7.73 1.40
N ILE A 505 2.45 -7.04 0.26
CA ILE A 505 3.32 -7.33 -0.88
C ILE A 505 4.12 -6.06 -1.23
N PRO A 506 5.41 -6.17 -1.60
CA PRO A 506 6.25 -5.00 -1.93
C PRO A 506 5.77 -4.26 -3.18
N ASN A 507 6.18 -3.00 -3.39
CA ASN A 507 5.67 -2.17 -4.51
C ASN A 507 6.28 -2.47 -5.89
N ASN A 508 7.03 -3.55 -6.06
CA ASN A 508 7.64 -3.86 -7.38
C ASN A 508 6.60 -4.24 -8.46
N PHE A 509 5.30 -4.18 -8.14
CA PHE A 509 4.20 -4.54 -9.02
C PHE A 509 3.60 -3.33 -9.71
N SER A 510 4.03 -3.09 -10.95
CA SER A 510 3.11 -2.61 -11.98
C SER A 510 2.68 -3.82 -12.81
N PRO A 511 1.42 -4.26 -12.78
CA PRO A 511 0.94 -5.14 -13.83
C PRO A 511 1.15 -4.38 -15.14
N ALA A 512 1.93 -4.94 -16.06
CA ALA A 512 2.11 -4.37 -17.39
C ALA A 512 0.71 -4.02 -17.92
N SER A 513 0.47 -2.72 -18.13
CA SER A 513 -0.75 -2.25 -18.75
C SER A 513 -0.89 -3.00 -20.07
N GLY A 514 -1.96 -3.79 -20.18
CA GLY A 514 -2.33 -4.48 -21.41
C GLY A 514 -2.64 -3.43 -22.48
N THR A 515 -1.60 -2.95 -23.15
CA THR A 515 -1.69 -2.44 -24.52
C THR A 515 -1.04 -3.50 -25.37
N SER A 516 -1.89 -4.34 -25.92
CA SER A 516 -1.59 -5.19 -27.06
C SER A 516 -0.99 -4.31 -28.16
N ALA A 517 0.33 -4.24 -28.24
CA ALA A 517 1.01 -3.89 -29.47
C ALA A 517 0.81 -5.07 -30.43
N VAL A 518 -0.32 -5.04 -31.14
CA VAL A 518 -0.49 -5.81 -32.37
C VAL A 518 0.65 -5.35 -33.28
N ALA A 519 1.65 -6.19 -33.47
CA ALA A 519 2.58 -6.04 -34.56
C ALA A 519 1.79 -6.25 -35.86
N THR A 520 1.21 -5.16 -36.37
CA THR A 520 0.64 -5.08 -37.70
C THR A 520 1.79 -5.16 -38.70
N SER A 521 2.03 -6.36 -39.23
CA SER A 521 2.83 -6.54 -40.44
C SER A 521 2.06 -5.89 -41.61
N GLY A 522 2.38 -4.64 -41.91
CA GLY A 522 2.00 -3.96 -43.14
C GLY A 522 2.99 -4.28 -44.28
N PRO A 523 2.55 -4.23 -45.55
CA PRO A 523 3.19 -4.93 -46.66
C PRO A 523 4.30 -4.09 -47.31
N SER A 524 5.37 -4.73 -47.77
CA SER A 524 6.29 -4.10 -48.73
C SER A 524 6.65 -5.03 -49.89
N VAL A 525 5.94 -4.79 -50.99
CA VAL A 525 6.42 -4.70 -52.39
C VAL A 525 7.23 -5.88 -52.97
N ALA A 526 6.61 -6.55 -53.93
CA ALA A 526 7.28 -7.42 -54.90
C ALA A 526 8.10 -6.60 -55.93
N SER A 527 9.30 -7.08 -56.28
CA SER A 527 9.94 -6.80 -57.56
C SER A 527 10.52 -8.07 -58.16
N ILE A 528 10.12 -8.36 -59.39
CA ILE A 528 10.53 -9.47 -60.25
C ILE A 528 11.70 -9.03 -61.16
N ALA A 529 12.47 -10.02 -61.64
CA ALA A 529 13.46 -10.03 -62.73
C ALA A 529 14.92 -9.76 -62.30
N GLY A 530 15.94 -10.45 -62.82
CA GLY A 530 16.02 -11.42 -63.90
C GLY A 530 17.44 -12.03 -63.95
N ALA A 531 17.58 -13.07 -64.76
CA ALA A 531 18.72 -13.97 -64.93
C ALA A 531 20.10 -13.31 -65.12
N LEU A 532 21.16 -14.03 -64.75
CA LEU A 532 22.34 -14.25 -65.62
C LEU A 532 23.17 -15.46 -65.18
N VAL A 533 23.66 -16.15 -66.20
CA VAL A 533 24.32 -17.45 -66.26
C VAL A 533 25.84 -17.31 -66.12
N SER A 534 26.50 -18.29 -65.49
CA SER A 534 27.81 -18.88 -65.90
C SER A 534 28.21 -19.93 -64.84
N SER A 535 28.10 -21.24 -65.09
CA SER A 535 28.97 -22.13 -65.90
C SER A 535 30.39 -22.31 -65.35
N SER A 536 30.70 -23.53 -64.90
CA SER A 536 31.94 -24.33 -65.06
C SER A 536 32.17 -25.19 -63.80
N SER A 537 31.77 -26.47 -63.84
CA SER A 537 32.54 -27.65 -64.26
C SER A 537 33.49 -28.17 -63.18
N SER A 538 33.16 -29.32 -62.59
CA SER A 538 33.91 -30.60 -62.73
C SER A 538 34.53 -30.95 -61.37
N THR A 539 34.61 -32.18 -60.87
CA THR A 539 34.78 -33.49 -61.50
C THR A 539 34.53 -34.58 -60.44
N ASN A 540 33.93 -35.69 -60.90
CA ASN A 540 34.26 -37.10 -60.64
C ASN A 540 34.15 -37.71 -59.23
N THR A 541 33.20 -38.64 -59.03
CA THR A 541 33.31 -40.14 -59.16
C THR A 541 34.16 -40.77 -58.06
N THR A 542 33.83 -41.89 -57.42
CA THR A 542 33.32 -43.24 -57.80
C THR A 542 33.33 -44.02 -56.46
N VAL A 543 32.65 -45.13 -56.17
CA VAL A 543 31.80 -46.14 -56.83
C VAL A 543 30.87 -46.64 -55.72
#